data_AF-A0A6S6ZIA1-F1
#
_entry.id   AF-A0A6S6ZIA1-F1
#
_cell.length_a   1.000
_cell.length_b   1.000
_cell.length_c   1.000
_cell.angle_alpha   90.00
_cell.angle_beta   90.00
_cell.angle_gamma   90.00
#
_symmetry.space_group_name_H-M   'P 1'
#
loop_
_entity.id
_entity.type
_entity.pdbx_description
1 polymer ?
#
loop_
_entity_poly.entity_id
_entity_poly.type
_entity_poly.pdbx_seq_one_letter_code
_entity_poly.pdbx_strand_id
1 'polypeptide(L)'
;MQDEIVYLLASQKDPVITAFRDHWNKHCDLWIQEMDAGQLSVATLTGNVMLSLRESLPIFLRAIPPKDRRAFNLAYRGMVIATFPDFYEQDESELDAIIARGKIRNDDEFHLIEFYFEQQQNIDPDSSASAALRQLMDDFEFREH
;
A
#
# COMPACT_ATOMS: atom_id res chain seq x y z
N MET A 1 8.87 13.30 -13.24
CA MET A 1 7.63 12.51 -13.27
C MET A 1 6.58 13.39 -12.61
N GLN A 2 5.76 14.09 -13.39
CA GLN A 2 4.79 15.03 -12.81
C GLN A 2 3.61 14.20 -12.28
N ASP A 3 3.36 14.29 -10.97
CA ASP A 3 2.61 13.37 -10.12
C ASP A 3 1.18 13.07 -10.58
N GLU A 4 0.99 11.94 -11.28
CA GLU A 4 -0.32 11.39 -11.63
C GLU A 4 -1.21 11.20 -10.38
N ILE A 5 -0.60 10.89 -9.24
CA ILE A 5 -1.28 10.81 -7.94
C ILE A 5 -1.79 12.18 -7.48
N VAL A 6 -0.95 13.22 -7.52
CA VAL A 6 -1.34 14.58 -7.12
C VAL A 6 -2.46 15.09 -8.03
N TYR A 7 -2.42 14.75 -9.31
CA TYR A 7 -3.49 15.06 -10.27
C TYR A 7 -4.80 14.35 -9.92
N LEU A 8 -4.77 13.04 -9.66
CA LEU A 8 -5.96 12.25 -9.28
C LEU A 8 -6.59 12.74 -7.96
N LEU A 9 -5.77 13.28 -7.06
CA LEU A 9 -6.21 13.84 -5.78
C LEU A 9 -6.54 15.34 -5.85
N ALA A 10 -6.24 16.04 -6.96
CA ALA A 10 -6.33 17.51 -7.03
C ALA A 10 -7.74 18.06 -6.83
N SER A 11 -8.76 17.31 -7.25
CA SER A 11 -10.17 17.69 -7.09
C SER A 11 -10.77 17.33 -5.73
N GLN A 12 -10.05 16.57 -4.91
CA GLN A 12 -10.53 16.10 -3.61
C GLN A 12 -10.29 17.16 -2.54
N LYS A 13 -11.28 17.41 -1.69
CA LYS A 13 -11.22 18.40 -0.60
C LYS A 13 -11.15 17.77 0.79
N ASP A 14 -11.03 16.45 0.85
CA ASP A 14 -10.93 15.75 2.11
C ASP A 14 -9.64 16.16 2.84
N PRO A 15 -9.70 16.49 4.15
CA PRO A 15 -8.51 16.90 4.92
C PRO A 15 -7.39 15.86 4.94
N VAL A 16 -7.73 14.57 4.96
CA VAL A 16 -6.75 13.46 4.92
C VAL A 16 -6.06 13.42 3.56
N ILE A 17 -6.83 13.57 2.48
CA ILE A 17 -6.30 13.62 1.11
C ILE A 17 -5.39 14.83 0.90
N THR A 18 -5.79 15.98 1.45
CA THR A 18 -5.01 17.21 1.38
C THR A 18 -3.68 17.08 2.13
N ALA A 19 -3.72 16.55 3.36
CA ALA A 19 -2.52 16.34 4.18
C ALA A 19 -1.53 15.37 3.51
N PHE A 20 -2.03 14.29 2.90
CA PHE A 20 -1.19 13.36 2.15
C PHE A 20 -0.53 14.04 0.94
N ARG A 21 -1.30 14.76 0.13
CA ARG A 21 -0.78 15.46 -1.04
C ARG A 21 0.31 16.47 -0.66
N ASP A 22 0.09 17.21 0.43
CA ASP A 22 1.04 18.22 0.91
C ASP A 22 2.29 17.55 1.49
N HIS A 23 2.15 16.40 2.16
CA HIS A 23 3.28 15.58 2.62
C HIS A 23 4.08 15.02 1.44
N TRP A 24 3.39 14.43 0.46
CA TRP A 24 3.96 13.85 -0.76
C TRP A 24 4.82 14.88 -1.51
N ASN A 25 4.22 16.03 -1.85
CA ASN A 25 4.89 17.12 -2.55
C ASN A 25 6.10 17.68 -1.80
N LYS A 26 6.10 17.58 -0.47
CA LYS A 26 7.16 18.14 0.37
C LYS A 26 8.34 17.19 0.55
N HIS A 27 8.10 15.88 0.54
CA HIS A 27 9.09 14.91 1.03
C HIS A 27 9.65 13.97 -0.05
N CYS A 28 8.98 13.79 -1.20
CA CYS A 28 9.49 12.89 -2.26
C CYS A 28 10.84 13.32 -2.82
N ASP A 29 11.01 14.60 -3.15
CA ASP A 29 12.29 15.12 -3.65
C ASP A 29 13.42 14.99 -2.61
N LEU A 30 13.08 15.18 -1.33
CA LEU A 30 14.03 15.04 -0.22
C LEU A 30 14.51 13.59 -0.09
N TRP A 31 13.58 12.63 -0.15
CA TRP A 31 13.92 11.21 -0.06
C TRP A 31 14.80 10.74 -1.21
N ILE A 32 14.52 11.19 -2.44
CA ILE A 32 15.36 10.91 -3.61
C ILE A 32 16.78 11.45 -3.37
N GLN A 33 16.90 12.68 -2.89
CA GLN A 33 18.22 13.29 -2.60
C GLN A 33 18.98 12.57 -1.48
N GLU A 34 18.30 12.18 -0.40
CA GLU A 34 18.92 11.46 0.72
C GLU A 34 19.34 10.03 0.32
N MET A 35 18.61 9.40 -0.59
CA MET A 35 18.99 8.11 -1.19
C MET A 35 20.19 8.23 -2.12
N ASP A 36 20.20 9.21 -3.03
CA ASP A 36 21.34 9.48 -3.92
C ASP A 36 22.60 9.82 -3.12
N ALA A 37 22.43 10.46 -1.97
CA ALA A 37 23.52 10.77 -1.03
C ALA A 37 23.96 9.58 -0.15
N GLY A 38 23.28 8.43 -0.25
CA GLY A 38 23.53 7.24 0.58
C GLY A 38 23.23 7.42 2.07
N GLN A 39 22.51 8.49 2.44
CA GLN A 39 22.13 8.81 3.82
C GLN A 39 20.87 8.07 4.26
N LEU A 40 20.06 7.67 3.29
CA LEU A 40 18.87 6.88 3.47
C LEU A 40 19.02 5.60 2.66
N SER A 41 18.98 4.45 3.31
CA SER A 41 18.92 3.19 2.57
C SER A 41 17.52 2.99 2.01
N VAL A 42 17.42 2.33 0.85
CA VAL A 42 16.13 1.86 0.31
C VAL A 42 15.37 1.12 1.40
N ALA A 43 16.02 0.22 2.15
CA ALA A 43 15.39 -0.52 3.24
C ALA A 43 14.84 0.37 4.38
N THR A 44 15.49 1.49 4.70
CA THR A 44 15.06 2.42 5.76
C THR A 44 13.92 3.34 5.31
N LEU A 45 14.00 3.85 4.08
CA LEU A 45 12.93 4.63 3.48
C LEU A 45 11.70 3.75 3.28
N THR A 46 11.89 2.60 2.63
CA THR A 46 10.89 1.55 2.48
C THR A 46 10.33 1.23 3.84
N GLY A 47 11.09 0.87 4.87
CA GLY A 47 10.55 0.57 6.21
C GLY A 47 9.60 1.64 6.80
N ASN A 48 10.01 2.92 6.87
CA ASN A 48 9.21 3.96 7.52
C ASN A 48 8.07 4.51 6.65
N VAL A 49 8.32 4.69 5.35
CA VAL A 49 7.32 5.16 4.40
C VAL A 49 6.34 4.03 4.08
N MET A 50 6.80 2.78 3.98
CA MET A 50 5.95 1.58 3.85
C MET A 50 5.08 1.35 5.05
N LEU A 51 5.63 1.41 6.27
CA LEU A 51 4.82 1.16 7.45
C LEU A 51 3.72 2.21 7.54
N SER A 52 4.11 3.49 7.36
CA SER A 52 3.14 4.58 7.29
C SER A 52 2.11 4.35 6.19
N LEU A 53 2.52 3.93 4.98
CA LEU A 53 1.61 3.70 3.87
C LEU A 53 0.77 2.43 4.05
N ARG A 54 1.28 1.33 4.60
CA ARG A 54 0.50 0.11 4.88
C ARG A 54 -0.54 0.36 5.96
N GLU A 55 -0.16 1.03 7.04
CA GLU A 55 -1.08 1.34 8.14
C GLU A 55 -2.12 2.41 7.75
N SER A 56 -1.72 3.40 6.94
CA SER A 56 -2.60 4.52 6.59
C SER A 56 -3.36 4.32 5.28
N LEU A 57 -2.95 3.45 4.36
CA LEU A 57 -3.62 3.25 3.07
C LEU A 57 -5.08 2.78 3.23
N PRO A 58 -5.43 1.85 4.14
CA PRO A 58 -6.84 1.49 4.36
C PRO A 58 -7.69 2.68 4.82
N ILE A 59 -7.14 3.54 5.69
CA ILE A 59 -7.79 4.78 6.15
C ILE A 59 -7.89 5.79 4.98
N PHE A 60 -6.85 5.87 4.17
CA PHE A 60 -6.75 6.78 3.04
C PHE A 60 -7.72 6.42 1.91
N LEU A 61 -7.78 5.14 1.53
CA LEU A 61 -8.69 4.62 0.52
C LEU A 61 -10.15 4.87 0.90
N ARG A 62 -10.49 4.83 2.20
CA ARG A 62 -11.84 5.18 2.67
C ARG A 62 -12.24 6.62 2.36
N ALA A 63 -11.28 7.56 2.40
CA ALA A 63 -11.51 8.97 2.06
C ALA A 63 -11.65 9.21 0.54
N ILE A 64 -11.12 8.31 -0.30
CA ILE A 64 -11.26 8.40 -1.75
C ILE A 64 -12.65 7.87 -2.16
N PRO A 65 -13.38 8.58 -3.05
CA PRO A 65 -14.64 8.08 -3.59
C PRO A 65 -14.47 6.69 -4.23
N PRO A 66 -15.37 5.72 -3.99
CA PRO A 66 -15.21 4.34 -4.49
C PRO A 66 -14.88 4.22 -5.98
N LYS A 67 -15.50 5.07 -6.81
CA LYS A 67 -15.26 5.13 -8.26
C LYS A 67 -13.83 5.52 -8.67
N ASP A 68 -13.11 6.22 -7.79
CA ASP A 68 -11.77 6.77 -8.07
C ASP A 68 -10.65 5.93 -7.43
N ARG A 69 -10.99 5.02 -6.49
CA ARG A 69 -10.02 4.20 -5.74
C ARG A 69 -9.16 3.33 -6.65
N ARG A 70 -9.76 2.69 -7.66
CA ARG A 70 -9.02 1.86 -8.63
C ARG A 70 -7.96 2.67 -9.37
N ALA A 71 -8.32 3.83 -9.89
CA ALA A 71 -7.42 4.68 -10.65
C ALA A 71 -6.29 5.20 -9.77
N PHE A 72 -6.62 5.64 -8.55
CA PHE A 72 -5.62 6.02 -7.56
C PHE A 72 -4.66 4.87 -7.24
N ASN A 73 -5.19 3.68 -6.96
CA ASN A 73 -4.43 2.52 -6.56
C ASN A 73 -3.44 2.08 -7.65
N LEU A 74 -3.88 2.05 -8.92
CA LEU A 74 -3.02 1.75 -10.06
C LEU A 74 -1.90 2.80 -10.24
N ALA A 75 -2.23 4.09 -10.17
CA ALA A 75 -1.23 5.16 -10.28
C ALA A 75 -0.22 5.12 -9.12
N TYR A 76 -0.71 4.86 -7.91
CA TYR A 76 0.11 4.66 -6.72
C TYR A 76 1.09 3.51 -6.88
N ARG A 77 0.58 2.32 -7.25
CA ARG A 77 1.43 1.15 -7.48
C ARG A 77 2.46 1.40 -8.59
N GLY A 78 2.04 2.01 -9.70
CA GLY A 78 2.93 2.30 -10.83
C GLY A 78 4.08 3.22 -10.44
N MET A 79 3.80 4.27 -9.67
CA MET A 79 4.81 5.20 -9.19
C MET A 79 5.74 4.58 -8.14
N VAL A 80 5.21 3.76 -7.22
CA VAL A 80 6.03 3.00 -6.27
C VAL A 80 7.00 2.09 -7.02
N ILE A 81 6.55 1.31 -8.00
CA ILE A 81 7.43 0.45 -8.82
C ILE A 81 8.45 1.27 -9.60
N ALA A 82 8.05 2.41 -10.18
CA ALA A 82 8.97 3.25 -10.95
C ALA A 82 10.07 3.88 -10.10
N THR A 83 9.80 4.11 -8.81
CA THR A 83 10.73 4.74 -7.86
C THR A 83 11.53 3.70 -7.09
N PHE A 84 10.91 2.56 -6.80
CA PHE A 84 11.43 1.46 -5.99
C PHE A 84 11.06 0.13 -6.68
N PRO A 85 11.81 -0.30 -7.71
CA PRO A 85 11.45 -1.47 -8.51
C PRO A 85 11.37 -2.77 -7.70
N ASP A 86 12.22 -2.90 -6.68
CA ASP A 86 12.32 -4.11 -5.85
C ASP A 86 11.36 -4.10 -4.65
N PHE A 87 10.51 -3.07 -4.54
CA PHE A 87 9.70 -2.78 -3.36
C PHE A 87 8.73 -3.91 -2.99
N TYR A 88 8.10 -4.50 -4.01
CA TYR A 88 7.13 -5.57 -3.81
C TYR A 88 7.79 -6.95 -3.76
N GLU A 89 9.06 -7.12 -4.14
CA GLU A 89 9.67 -8.46 -4.25
C GLU A 89 9.68 -9.19 -2.91
N GLN A 90 10.05 -8.50 -1.83
CA GLN A 90 10.07 -9.08 -0.49
C GLN A 90 8.66 -9.39 0.02
N ASP A 91 7.73 -8.47 -0.22
CA ASP A 91 6.33 -8.62 0.17
C ASP A 91 5.61 -9.73 -0.60
N GLU A 92 5.87 -9.86 -1.89
CA GLU A 92 5.30 -10.90 -2.75
C GLU A 92 5.84 -12.26 -2.32
N SER A 93 7.13 -12.37 -2.01
CA SER A 93 7.70 -13.61 -1.46
C SER A 93 7.09 -13.98 -0.10
N GLU A 94 6.83 -13.00 0.76
CA GLU A 94 6.21 -13.24 2.07
C GLU A 94 4.73 -13.58 1.92
N LEU A 95 4.02 -12.89 1.03
CA LEU A 95 2.62 -13.14 0.67
C LEU A 95 2.44 -14.57 0.15
N ASP A 96 3.29 -14.99 -0.79
CA ASP A 96 3.30 -16.36 -1.33
C ASP A 96 3.53 -17.39 -0.23
N ALA A 97 4.45 -17.11 0.71
CA ALA A 97 4.71 -17.99 1.84
C ALA A 97 3.51 -18.08 2.81
N ILE A 98 2.79 -16.98 3.04
CA ILE A 98 1.57 -16.96 3.86
C ILE A 98 0.43 -17.73 3.16
N ILE A 99 0.21 -17.48 1.87
CA ILE A 99 -0.82 -18.16 1.06
C ILE A 99 -0.56 -19.66 0.98
N ALA A 100 0.67 -20.06 0.65
CA ALA A 100 1.05 -21.48 0.57
C ALA A 100 0.87 -22.20 1.92
N ARG A 101 1.09 -21.47 3.02
CA ARG A 101 0.88 -21.99 4.37
C ARG A 101 -0.60 -22.00 4.78
N GLY A 102 -1.44 -21.16 4.18
CA GLY A 102 -2.86 -21.06 4.47
C GLY A 102 -3.19 -20.49 5.86
N LYS A 103 -2.28 -19.74 6.49
CA LYS A 103 -2.49 -19.24 7.87
C LYS A 103 -1.65 -18.00 8.21
N ILE A 104 -2.27 -16.97 8.76
CA ILE A 104 -1.62 -15.78 9.36
C ILE A 104 -1.15 -16.10 10.80
N ARG A 105 0.06 -15.68 11.19
CA ARG A 105 0.71 -16.01 12.47
C ARG A 105 0.76 -14.85 13.46
N ASN A 106 0.86 -13.62 12.97
CA ASN A 106 1.03 -12.42 13.77
C ASN A 106 0.36 -11.23 13.07
N ASP A 107 0.37 -10.08 13.75
CA ASP A 107 -0.28 -8.85 13.27
C ASP A 107 0.44 -8.28 12.04
N ASP A 108 1.77 -8.44 11.94
CA ASP A 108 2.54 -7.98 10.78
C ASP A 108 2.08 -8.67 9.49
N GLU A 109 1.92 -10.00 9.53
CA GLU A 109 1.37 -10.77 8.41
C GLU A 109 -0.10 -10.42 8.14
N PHE A 110 -0.87 -10.08 9.18
CA PHE A 110 -2.26 -9.62 9.01
C PHE A 110 -2.32 -8.31 8.21
N HIS A 111 -1.51 -7.32 8.58
CA HIS A 111 -1.47 -6.04 7.87
C HIS A 111 -0.94 -6.18 6.44
N LEU A 112 -0.01 -7.10 6.19
CA LEU A 112 0.41 -7.42 4.83
C LEU A 112 -0.76 -7.97 4.00
N ILE A 113 -1.50 -8.94 4.53
CA ILE A 113 -2.65 -9.54 3.85
C ILE A 113 -3.77 -8.50 3.64
N GLU A 114 -4.09 -7.69 4.64
CA GLU A 114 -5.08 -6.61 4.55
C GLU A 114 -4.71 -5.61 3.44
N PHE A 115 -3.44 -5.20 3.39
CA PHE A 115 -2.94 -4.32 2.34
C PHE A 115 -3.17 -4.92 0.94
N TYR A 116 -2.75 -6.17 0.70
CA TYR A 116 -2.94 -6.81 -0.59
C TYR A 116 -4.41 -7.11 -0.93
N PHE A 117 -5.23 -7.40 0.08
CA PHE A 117 -6.68 -7.58 -0.10
C PHE A 117 -7.34 -6.29 -0.58
N GLU A 118 -7.07 -5.16 0.06
CA GLU A 118 -7.59 -3.85 -0.36
C GLU A 118 -7.13 -3.47 -1.77
N GLN A 119 -5.85 -3.72 -2.09
CA GLN A 119 -5.32 -3.52 -3.44
C GLN A 119 -6.11 -4.35 -4.47
N GLN A 120 -6.31 -5.64 -4.17
CA GLN A 120 -7.03 -6.55 -5.04
C GLN A 120 -8.51 -6.18 -5.19
N GLN A 121 -9.19 -5.79 -4.10
CA GLN A 121 -10.59 -5.34 -4.12
C GLN A 121 -10.81 -4.12 -5.02
N ASN A 122 -9.81 -3.24 -5.12
CA ASN A 122 -9.89 -2.08 -6.00
C ASN A 122 -9.54 -2.41 -7.46
N ILE A 123 -8.87 -3.53 -7.75
CA ILE A 123 -8.45 -3.91 -9.11
C ILE A 123 -9.43 -4.92 -9.73
N ASP A 124 -9.70 -6.01 -9.02
CA ASP A 124 -10.53 -7.14 -9.43
C ASP A 124 -11.10 -7.83 -8.16
N PRO A 125 -12.25 -7.35 -7.65
CA PRO A 125 -12.84 -7.77 -6.38
C PRO A 125 -13.41 -9.20 -6.40
N ASP A 126 -13.78 -9.71 -7.58
CA ASP A 126 -14.37 -11.03 -7.75
C ASP A 126 -13.30 -12.12 -7.99
N SER A 127 -12.02 -11.76 -7.90
CA SER A 127 -10.93 -12.70 -8.15
C SER A 127 -10.85 -13.76 -7.06
N SER A 128 -10.44 -14.97 -7.44
CA SER A 128 -10.16 -16.05 -6.50
C SER A 128 -9.07 -15.68 -5.50
N ALA A 129 -8.13 -14.80 -5.89
CA ALA A 129 -7.11 -14.26 -5.00
C ALA A 129 -7.74 -13.38 -3.90
N SER A 130 -8.71 -12.53 -4.25
CA SER A 130 -9.38 -11.69 -3.26
C SER A 130 -10.15 -12.52 -2.23
N ALA A 131 -10.86 -13.56 -2.69
CA ALA A 131 -11.56 -14.49 -1.81
C ALA A 131 -10.59 -15.25 -0.87
N ALA A 132 -9.45 -15.69 -1.38
CA ALA A 132 -8.43 -16.39 -0.59
C ALA A 132 -7.81 -15.50 0.49
N LEU A 133 -7.47 -14.24 0.16
CA LEU A 133 -6.96 -13.27 1.13
C LEU A 133 -7.99 -12.95 2.20
N ARG A 134 -9.27 -12.79 1.82
CA ARG A 134 -10.36 -12.56 2.78
C ARG A 134 -10.49 -13.71 3.78
N GLN A 135 -10.45 -14.96 3.28
CA GLN A 135 -10.53 -16.14 4.14
C GLN A 135 -9.39 -16.18 5.16
N LEU A 136 -8.16 -15.85 4.76
CA LEU A 136 -7.01 -15.80 5.66
C LEU A 136 -7.19 -14.79 6.79
N MET A 137 -7.79 -13.63 6.49
CA MET A 137 -8.10 -12.59 7.48
C MET A 137 -9.19 -13.06 8.45
N ASP A 138 -10.31 -13.58 7.93
CA ASP A 138 -11.41 -14.08 8.75
C ASP A 138 -10.90 -15.22 9.68
N ASP A 139 -10.08 -16.15 9.16
CA ASP A 139 -9.46 -17.24 9.94
C ASP A 139 -8.43 -16.75 10.98
N PHE A 140 -7.97 -15.50 10.92
CA PHE A 140 -7.10 -14.91 11.93
C PHE A 140 -7.92 -14.17 12.99
N GLU A 141 -8.87 -13.33 12.56
CA GLU A 141 -9.75 -12.53 13.43
C GLU A 141 -10.69 -13.39 14.27
N PHE A 142 -11.18 -14.51 13.73
CA PHE A 142 -12.16 -15.37 14.39
C PHE A 142 -11.55 -16.65 14.99
N ARG A 143 -10.23 -16.68 15.26
CA ARG A 143 -9.66 -17.76 16.07
C ARG A 143 -10.27 -17.73 17.46
N GLU A 144 -10.89 -18.84 17.87
CA GLU A 144 -11.22 -19.04 19.27
C GLU A 144 -9.95 -18.89 20.10
N HIS A 145 -9.93 -17.87 20.97
CA HIS A 145 -8.93 -17.67 22.01
C HIS A 145 -9.24 -18.54 23.23
#